data_AF-A0A1H7VZG9-F1
#
_entry.id   AF-A0A1H7VZG9-F1
#
_cell.length_a   1.000
_cell.length_b   1.000
_cell.length_c   1.000
_cell.angle_alpha   90.00
_cell.angle_beta   90.00
_cell.angle_gamma   90.00
#
_symmetry.space_group_name_H-M   'P 1'
#
loop_
_entity.id
_entity.type
_entity.pdbx_description
1 polymer ?
#
loop_
_entity_poly.entity_id
_entity_poly.type
_entity_poly.pdbx_seq_one_letter_code
_entity_poly.pdbx_strand_id
1 'polypeptide(L)'
;MKNWLLIFAFISSTITLAQGQQVLKGVVLELNGNSPISQVSIKNIETGISSKSIDDGTFQIAVKINDRLRFEQIGFKVDTVVVTEYEYKRVYLSEVSTGAIELTEVQVRAMTDNQLQREINEAEKQGKVAGTVYGGGIAISPSRWFGSSGKAARYKYRMLKREEENRKIDARFNEALISSLIPLKGDELTAFIAAYRPKLNFIEKSDDEQLKLYVVDSYADFKKKQEKGK
;
A
#
# COMPACT_ATOMS: atom_id res chain seq x y z
N MET A 1 -25.61 14.80 -70.54
CA MET A 1 -24.44 14.16 -69.89
C MET A 1 -24.18 14.70 -68.46
N LYS A 2 -25.23 14.98 -67.66
CA LYS A 2 -25.08 15.58 -66.31
C LYS A 2 -25.45 14.62 -65.16
N ASN A 3 -26.09 13.49 -65.45
CA ASN A 3 -26.56 12.53 -64.43
C ASN A 3 -25.61 11.34 -64.21
N TRP A 4 -24.52 11.19 -64.99
CA TRP A 4 -23.56 10.10 -64.79
C TRP A 4 -22.57 10.42 -63.65
N LEU A 5 -22.25 11.70 -63.43
CA LEU A 5 -21.34 12.14 -62.36
C LEU A 5 -21.90 11.86 -60.94
N LEU A 6 -23.22 11.83 -60.76
CA LEU A 6 -23.86 11.53 -59.48
C LEU A 6 -23.83 10.04 -59.12
N ILE A 7 -23.76 9.14 -60.11
CA ILE A 7 -23.68 7.70 -59.87
C ILE A 7 -22.25 7.29 -59.48
N PHE A 8 -21.24 7.98 -60.01
CA PHE A 8 -19.83 7.71 -59.66
C PHE A 8 -19.47 8.22 -58.25
N ALA A 9 -20.10 9.30 -57.79
CA ALA A 9 -19.88 9.85 -56.44
C ALA A 9 -20.56 9.03 -55.32
N PHE A 10 -21.52 8.17 -55.64
CA PHE A 10 -22.19 7.32 -54.63
C PHE A 10 -21.40 6.04 -54.31
N ILE A 11 -20.54 5.59 -55.23
CA ILE A 11 -19.76 4.35 -55.08
C ILE A 11 -18.45 4.55 -54.29
N SER A 12 -17.97 5.80 -54.15
CA SER A 12 -16.70 6.06 -53.43
C SER A 12 -16.84 6.25 -51.91
N SER A 13 -18.05 6.17 -51.34
CA SER A 13 -18.30 6.49 -49.92
C SER A 13 -18.26 5.30 -48.95
N THR A 14 -18.10 4.06 -49.43
CA THR A 14 -18.22 2.85 -48.58
C THR A 14 -16.92 2.10 -48.34
N ILE A 15 -15.76 2.76 -48.40
CA ILE A 15 -14.51 2.18 -47.84
C ILE A 15 -14.48 2.46 -46.34
N THR A 16 -15.41 1.85 -45.60
CA THR A 16 -15.19 1.64 -44.17
C THR A 16 -14.08 0.63 -44.04
N LEU A 17 -12.88 1.07 -43.66
CA LEU A 17 -11.80 0.19 -43.22
C LEU A 17 -12.30 -0.57 -41.98
N ALA A 18 -12.85 -1.76 -42.19
CA ALA A 18 -13.02 -2.73 -41.13
C ALA A 18 -11.61 -3.13 -40.66
N GLN A 19 -11.09 -2.45 -39.63
CA GLN A 19 -9.93 -2.96 -38.91
C GLN A 19 -10.38 -4.21 -38.18
N GLY A 20 -10.26 -5.35 -38.86
CA GLY A 20 -10.66 -6.66 -38.35
C GLY A 20 -9.94 -6.92 -37.04
N GLN A 21 -10.70 -6.96 -35.96
CA GLN A 21 -10.21 -7.41 -34.67
C GLN A 21 -9.84 -8.89 -34.81
N GLN A 22 -8.58 -9.24 -34.57
CA GLN A 22 -8.12 -10.61 -34.73
C GLN A 22 -8.50 -11.44 -33.50
N VAL A 23 -8.75 -12.73 -33.69
CA VAL A 23 -9.18 -13.62 -32.61
C VAL A 23 -7.94 -14.27 -31.99
N LEU A 24 -7.63 -13.90 -30.75
CA LEU A 24 -6.65 -14.60 -29.94
C LEU A 24 -7.26 -15.87 -29.37
N LYS A 25 -6.54 -16.98 -29.49
CA LYS A 25 -6.92 -18.28 -28.93
C LYS A 25 -5.94 -18.67 -27.84
N GLY A 26 -6.41 -19.40 -26.84
CA GLY A 26 -5.54 -19.86 -25.77
C GLY A 26 -6.22 -20.83 -24.83
N VAL A 27 -5.51 -21.17 -23.76
CA VAL A 27 -6.00 -21.99 -22.64
C VAL A 27 -5.64 -21.32 -21.32
N VAL A 28 -6.54 -21.43 -20.36
CA VAL A 28 -6.31 -21.00 -18.98
C VAL A 28 -6.06 -22.23 -18.11
N LEU A 29 -4.94 -22.22 -17.39
CA LEU A 29 -4.45 -23.31 -16.57
C LEU A 29 -4.20 -22.84 -15.13
N GLU A 30 -4.26 -23.75 -14.18
CA GLU A 30 -3.82 -23.53 -12.81
C GLU A 30 -2.28 -23.50 -12.74
N LEU A 31 -1.71 -22.53 -12.01
CA LEU A 31 -0.26 -22.36 -11.92
C LEU A 31 0.47 -23.57 -11.29
N ASN A 32 -0.11 -24.20 -10.26
CA ASN A 32 0.55 -25.27 -9.51
C ASN A 32 0.20 -26.66 -10.06
N GLY A 33 -1.08 -26.92 -10.35
CA GLY A 33 -1.55 -28.20 -10.88
C GLY A 33 -1.50 -28.36 -12.40
N ASN A 34 -1.31 -27.26 -13.16
CA ASN A 34 -1.41 -27.23 -14.63
C ASN A 34 -2.75 -27.81 -15.15
N SER A 35 -3.78 -27.78 -14.31
CA SER A 35 -5.14 -28.24 -14.60
C SER A 35 -5.88 -27.17 -15.41
N PRO A 36 -6.72 -27.52 -16.40
CA PRO A 36 -7.50 -26.54 -17.15
C PRO A 36 -8.59 -25.90 -16.29
N ILE A 37 -8.76 -24.59 -16.41
CA ILE A 37 -9.74 -23.82 -15.65
C ILE A 37 -10.88 -23.41 -16.58
N SER A 38 -12.07 -23.96 -16.34
CA SER A 38 -13.30 -23.63 -17.07
C SER A 38 -13.98 -22.38 -16.50
N GLN A 39 -14.86 -21.77 -17.31
CA GLN A 39 -15.70 -20.62 -16.94
C GLN A 39 -14.95 -19.35 -16.55
N VAL A 40 -13.65 -19.25 -16.84
CA VAL A 40 -12.85 -18.04 -16.61
C VAL A 40 -13.41 -16.91 -17.46
N SER A 41 -13.75 -15.78 -16.85
CA SER A 41 -14.17 -14.58 -17.56
C SER A 41 -12.95 -13.87 -18.14
N ILE A 42 -12.87 -13.79 -19.46
CA ILE A 42 -11.83 -13.03 -20.18
C ILE A 42 -12.46 -11.74 -20.70
N LYS A 43 -11.95 -10.59 -20.28
CA LYS A 43 -12.43 -9.28 -20.72
C LYS A 43 -11.31 -8.45 -21.32
N ASN A 44 -11.50 -7.98 -22.54
CA ASN A 44 -10.67 -6.94 -23.13
C ASN A 44 -11.01 -5.60 -22.49
N ILE A 45 -10.03 -4.96 -21.84
CA ILE A 45 -10.24 -3.75 -21.04
C ILE A 45 -10.52 -2.55 -21.96
N GLU A 46 -9.87 -2.49 -23.12
CA GLU A 46 -9.94 -1.39 -24.06
C GLU A 46 -11.26 -1.41 -24.86
N THR A 47 -11.69 -2.58 -25.33
CA THR A 47 -12.89 -2.70 -26.18
C THR A 47 -14.15 -3.10 -25.41
N GLY A 48 -14.00 -3.59 -24.18
CA GLY A 48 -15.11 -4.09 -23.36
C GLY A 48 -15.64 -5.46 -23.76
N ILE A 49 -15.15 -6.05 -24.86
CA ILE A 49 -15.53 -7.38 -25.33
C ILE A 49 -15.14 -8.43 -24.29
N SER A 50 -16.03 -9.38 -24.04
CA SER A 50 -15.81 -10.46 -23.09
C SER A 50 -16.13 -11.82 -23.69
N SER A 51 -15.37 -12.83 -23.29
CA SER A 51 -15.66 -14.24 -23.53
C SER A 51 -15.38 -15.07 -22.27
N LYS A 52 -15.70 -16.36 -22.32
CA LYS A 52 -15.41 -17.30 -21.24
C LYS A 52 -14.60 -18.48 -21.73
N SER A 53 -13.78 -19.06 -20.86
CA SER A 53 -13.20 -20.38 -21.14
C SER A 53 -14.25 -21.47 -21.04
N ILE A 54 -14.10 -22.50 -21.87
CA ILE A 54 -14.96 -23.70 -21.86
C ILE A 54 -14.32 -24.82 -21.00
N ASP A 55 -14.90 -26.02 -21.03
CA ASP A 55 -14.57 -27.11 -20.10
C ASP A 55 -13.11 -27.60 -20.18
N ASP A 56 -12.48 -27.51 -21.36
CA ASP A 56 -11.06 -27.83 -21.54
C ASP A 56 -10.12 -26.65 -21.23
N GLY A 57 -10.67 -25.56 -20.66
CA GLY A 57 -9.95 -24.34 -20.32
C GLY A 57 -9.64 -23.45 -21.53
N THR A 58 -10.03 -23.83 -22.75
CA THR A 58 -9.74 -23.04 -23.95
C THR A 58 -10.63 -21.82 -24.05
N PHE A 59 -10.09 -20.75 -24.64
CA PHE A 59 -10.82 -19.51 -24.88
C PHE A 59 -10.48 -18.92 -26.26
N GLN A 60 -11.40 -18.10 -26.76
CA GLN A 60 -11.21 -17.28 -27.94
C GLN A 60 -11.77 -15.88 -27.67
N ILE A 61 -11.04 -14.84 -28.04
CA ILE A 61 -11.47 -13.46 -27.84
C ILE A 61 -10.92 -12.53 -28.93
N ALA A 62 -11.75 -11.61 -29.39
CA ALA A 62 -11.34 -10.60 -30.35
C ALA A 62 -10.42 -9.56 -29.66
N VAL A 63 -9.25 -9.30 -30.22
CA VAL A 63 -8.23 -8.37 -29.71
C VAL A 63 -7.46 -7.65 -30.83
N LYS A 64 -6.72 -6.61 -30.43
CA LYS A 64 -5.64 -5.98 -31.18
C LYS A 64 -4.33 -6.10 -30.39
N ILE A 65 -3.19 -6.02 -31.08
CA ILE A 65 -1.89 -5.89 -30.41
C ILE A 65 -1.93 -4.67 -29.48
N ASN A 66 -1.36 -4.84 -28.29
CA ASN A 66 -1.35 -3.92 -27.14
C ASN A 66 -2.66 -3.82 -26.33
N ASP A 67 -3.71 -4.57 -26.69
CA ASP A 67 -4.87 -4.71 -25.81
C ASP A 67 -4.49 -5.47 -24.54
N ARG A 68 -5.25 -5.25 -23.47
CA ARG A 68 -5.10 -5.93 -22.19
C ARG A 68 -6.31 -6.80 -21.92
N LEU A 69 -6.04 -8.07 -21.65
CA LEU A 69 -7.04 -9.06 -21.30
C LEU A 69 -7.01 -9.33 -19.80
N ARG A 70 -8.11 -9.04 -19.11
CA ARG A 70 -8.32 -9.36 -17.70
C ARG A 70 -8.97 -10.74 -17.58
N PHE A 71 -8.38 -11.62 -16.79
CA PHE A 71 -8.86 -12.97 -16.51
C PHE A 71 -9.35 -13.03 -15.06
N GLU A 72 -10.58 -13.50 -14.86
CA GLU A 72 -11.23 -13.52 -13.55
C GLU A 72 -12.07 -14.79 -13.38
N GLN A 73 -11.84 -15.51 -12.29
CA GLN A 73 -12.60 -16.69 -11.92
C GLN A 73 -12.66 -16.83 -10.39
N ILE A 74 -13.79 -17.34 -9.89
CA ILE A 74 -13.97 -17.57 -8.45
C ILE A 74 -12.91 -18.56 -7.95
N GLY A 75 -12.25 -18.23 -6.83
CA GLY A 75 -11.19 -19.06 -6.27
C GLY A 75 -9.80 -18.82 -6.86
N PHE A 76 -9.66 -17.92 -7.84
CA PHE A 76 -8.38 -17.57 -8.47
C PHE A 76 -8.05 -16.08 -8.36
N LYS A 77 -6.76 -15.74 -8.26
CA LYS A 77 -6.31 -14.36 -8.33
C LYS A 77 -6.54 -13.82 -9.74
N VAL A 78 -7.13 -12.64 -9.82
CA VAL A 78 -7.31 -11.91 -11.08
C VAL A 78 -5.94 -11.59 -11.65
N ASP A 79 -5.76 -11.87 -12.94
CA ASP A 79 -4.53 -11.54 -13.68
C ASP A 79 -4.84 -10.81 -14.99
N THR A 80 -3.86 -10.09 -15.54
CA THR A 80 -4.00 -9.31 -16.77
C THR A 80 -2.83 -9.56 -17.71
N VAL A 81 -3.14 -9.94 -18.97
CA VAL A 81 -2.14 -10.23 -20.01
C VAL A 81 -2.22 -9.16 -21.09
N VAL A 82 -1.06 -8.66 -21.53
CA VAL A 82 -0.95 -7.78 -22.70
C VAL A 82 -0.83 -8.63 -23.96
N VAL A 83 -1.62 -8.31 -24.99
CA VAL A 83 -1.55 -8.98 -26.29
C VAL A 83 -0.36 -8.46 -27.08
N THR A 84 0.72 -9.24 -27.15
CA THR A 84 1.91 -8.89 -27.95
C THR A 84 1.88 -9.50 -29.35
N GLU A 85 1.18 -10.62 -29.50
CA GLU A 85 1.09 -11.44 -30.71
C GLU A 85 -0.22 -12.25 -30.70
N TYR A 86 -0.57 -12.83 -31.85
CA TYR A 86 -1.81 -13.59 -32.02
C TYR A 86 -1.62 -15.11 -31.95
N GLU A 87 -0.44 -15.55 -31.48
CA GLU A 87 -0.16 -16.96 -31.26
C GLU A 87 -0.99 -17.54 -30.10
N TYR A 88 -1.09 -18.87 -30.05
CA TYR A 88 -1.84 -19.56 -29.02
C TYR A 88 -1.25 -19.30 -27.63
N LYS A 89 -2.03 -18.71 -26.71
CA LYS A 89 -1.55 -18.32 -25.38
C LYS A 89 -1.90 -19.35 -24.31
N ARG A 90 -0.93 -19.66 -23.45
CA ARG A 90 -1.16 -20.34 -22.16
C ARG A 90 -1.15 -19.29 -21.06
N VAL A 91 -2.27 -19.17 -20.35
CA VAL A 91 -2.43 -18.23 -19.24
C VAL A 91 -2.54 -19.03 -17.95
N TYR A 92 -1.76 -18.68 -16.95
CA TYR A 92 -1.72 -19.39 -15.68
C TYR A 92 -2.35 -18.55 -14.58
N LEU A 93 -3.42 -19.03 -13.96
CA LEU A 93 -4.01 -18.40 -12.80
C LEU A 93 -3.53 -19.09 -11.52
N SER A 94 -3.19 -18.29 -10.53
CA SER A 94 -2.90 -18.80 -9.18
C SER A 94 -4.19 -18.84 -8.38
N GLU A 95 -4.42 -19.92 -7.64
CA GLU A 95 -5.52 -19.98 -6.70
C GLU A 95 -5.39 -18.83 -5.69
N VAL A 96 -6.53 -18.25 -5.31
CA VAL A 96 -6.60 -17.48 -4.08
C VAL A 96 -6.34 -18.51 -2.99
N SER A 97 -5.10 -18.56 -2.50
CA SER A 97 -4.81 -19.31 -1.30
C SER A 97 -5.78 -18.80 -0.23
N THR A 98 -6.82 -19.57 0.05
CA THR A 98 -7.45 -19.60 1.36
C THR A 98 -6.46 -20.26 2.32
N GLY A 99 -5.23 -19.75 2.37
CA GLY A 99 -4.66 -19.52 3.68
C GLY A 99 -5.67 -18.58 4.28
N ALA A 100 -6.52 -19.11 5.16
CA ALA A 100 -7.23 -18.28 6.09
C ALA A 100 -6.25 -17.18 6.47
N ILE A 101 -6.65 -15.92 6.36
CA ILE A 101 -6.06 -14.93 7.23
C ILE A 101 -6.57 -15.34 8.61
N GLU A 102 -6.09 -16.46 9.13
CA GLU A 102 -5.97 -16.70 10.54
C GLU A 102 -5.06 -15.55 10.95
N LEU A 103 -5.71 -14.47 11.39
CA LEU A 103 -5.09 -13.58 12.32
C LEU A 103 -4.69 -14.50 13.47
N THR A 104 -3.46 -15.01 13.42
CA THR A 104 -2.83 -15.64 14.57
C THR A 104 -3.09 -14.66 15.70
N GLU A 105 -3.70 -15.12 16.78
CA GLU A 105 -3.98 -14.26 17.92
C GLU A 105 -2.68 -13.57 18.30
N VAL A 106 -2.58 -12.29 17.91
CA VAL A 106 -1.39 -11.50 18.20
C VAL A 106 -1.56 -11.20 19.66
N GLN A 107 -0.90 -11.97 20.52
CA GLN A 107 -0.64 -11.49 21.87
C GLN A 107 0.12 -10.17 21.70
N VAL A 108 -0.61 -9.05 21.83
CA VAL A 108 -0.03 -7.71 21.78
C VAL A 108 0.77 -7.55 23.07
N ARG A 109 1.96 -8.13 23.08
CA ARG A 109 2.94 -7.85 24.13
C ARG A 109 3.57 -6.52 23.77
N ALA A 110 3.65 -5.62 24.75
CA ALA A 110 4.42 -4.41 24.59
C ALA A 110 5.84 -4.77 24.13
N MET A 111 6.23 -4.23 22.97
CA MET A 111 7.55 -4.47 22.40
C MET A 111 8.60 -3.96 23.38
N THR A 112 9.57 -4.81 23.75
CA THR A 112 10.69 -4.41 24.62
C THR A 112 11.57 -3.37 23.92
N ASP A 113 12.33 -2.57 24.68
CA ASP A 113 13.23 -1.57 24.10
C ASP A 113 14.29 -2.19 23.19
N ASN A 114 14.79 -3.37 23.53
CA ASN A 114 15.74 -4.11 22.70
C ASN A 114 15.12 -4.54 21.36
N GLN A 115 13.85 -4.96 21.35
CA GLN A 115 13.14 -5.29 20.13
C GLN A 115 12.87 -4.05 19.28
N LEU A 116 12.45 -2.95 19.91
CA LEU A 116 12.23 -1.67 19.24
C LEU A 116 13.49 -1.20 18.50
N GLN A 117 14.66 -1.26 19.15
CA GLN A 117 15.93 -0.88 18.52
C GLN A 117 16.31 -1.78 17.35
N ARG A 118 16.07 -3.10 17.45
CA ARG A 118 16.28 -4.03 16.34
C ARG A 118 15.42 -3.68 15.14
N GLU A 119 14.13 -3.43 15.37
CA GLU A 119 13.21 -3.07 14.30
C GLU A 119 13.53 -1.71 13.66
N ILE A 120 13.97 -0.72 14.45
CA ILE A 120 14.46 0.56 13.93
C ILE A 120 15.63 0.35 12.99
N ASN A 121 16.64 -0.42 13.43
CA ASN A 121 17.84 -0.68 12.65
C ASN A 121 17.54 -1.43 11.35
N GLU A 122 16.62 -2.40 11.40
CA GLU A 122 16.16 -3.13 10.22
C GLU A 122 15.40 -2.23 9.24
N ALA A 123 14.43 -1.46 9.74
CA ALA A 123 13.66 -0.53 8.92
C ALA A 123 14.56 0.56 8.29
N GLU A 124 15.60 1.01 9.01
CA GLU A 124 16.59 1.94 8.49
C GLU A 124 17.40 1.32 7.34
N LYS A 125 17.93 0.10 7.52
CA LYS A 125 18.68 -0.62 6.49
C LYS A 125 17.83 -0.87 5.24
N GLN A 126 16.57 -1.24 5.42
CA GLN A 126 15.64 -1.48 4.31
C GLN A 126 15.19 -0.19 3.62
N GLY A 127 15.08 0.92 4.36
CA GLY A 127 14.69 2.23 3.87
C GLY A 127 15.80 3.01 3.15
N LYS A 128 17.07 2.63 3.35
CA LYS A 128 18.24 3.23 2.69
C LYS A 128 18.20 3.02 1.18
N VAL A 129 18.43 4.11 0.48
CA VAL A 129 18.35 4.22 -0.99
C VAL A 129 19.73 4.02 -1.64
N ALA A 130 20.78 4.48 -0.98
CA ALA A 130 22.16 4.34 -1.41
C ALA A 130 22.82 3.18 -0.66
N GLY A 131 23.43 2.26 -1.41
CA GLY A 131 24.35 1.25 -0.90
C GLY A 131 25.75 1.52 -1.43
N THR A 132 26.78 1.28 -0.61
CA THR A 132 28.17 1.25 -1.07
C THR A 132 28.42 -0.06 -1.83
N VAL A 133 28.91 0.04 -3.05
CA VAL A 133 29.41 -1.13 -3.80
C VAL A 133 30.85 -1.38 -3.39
N TYR A 134 31.26 -2.65 -3.33
CA TYR A 134 32.66 -3.03 -3.15
C TYR A 134 33.52 -2.30 -4.20
N GLY A 135 34.45 -1.43 -3.76
CA GLY A 135 35.26 -0.59 -4.65
C GLY A 135 34.96 0.92 -4.63
N GLY A 136 34.08 1.42 -3.74
CA GLY A 136 33.93 2.86 -3.47
C GLY A 136 32.91 3.60 -4.33
N GLY A 137 32.07 2.90 -5.10
CA GLY A 137 30.96 3.48 -5.87
C GLY A 137 29.63 3.55 -5.09
N ILE A 138 28.76 4.50 -5.46
CA ILE A 138 27.39 4.60 -4.94
C ILE A 138 26.47 3.74 -5.83
N ALA A 139 25.90 2.65 -5.30
CA ALA A 139 24.77 1.98 -5.92
C ALA A 139 23.48 2.71 -5.56
N ILE A 140 22.90 3.38 -6.55
CA ILE A 140 21.57 3.98 -6.46
C ILE A 140 20.63 3.07 -7.24
N SER A 141 19.70 2.40 -6.56
CA SER A 141 18.70 1.55 -7.24
C SER A 141 17.34 2.26 -7.28
N PRO A 142 16.81 2.61 -8.46
CA PRO A 142 15.48 3.22 -8.59
C PRO A 142 14.36 2.42 -7.92
N SER A 143 14.48 1.09 -7.89
CA SER A 143 13.54 0.18 -7.22
C SER A 143 13.48 0.39 -5.69
N ARG A 144 14.57 0.81 -5.04
CA ARG A 144 14.60 1.12 -3.58
C ARG A 144 14.13 2.55 -3.28
N TRP A 145 14.27 3.45 -4.24
CA TRP A 145 13.76 4.83 -4.11
C TRP A 145 12.25 4.88 -4.29
N PHE A 146 11.73 4.22 -5.33
CA PHE A 146 10.34 4.36 -5.76
C PHE A 146 9.46 3.12 -5.52
N GLY A 147 10.07 1.97 -5.19
CA GLY A 147 9.34 0.73 -4.89
C GLY A 147 8.48 0.82 -3.62
N SER A 148 7.36 0.11 -3.64
CA SER A 148 6.40 0.04 -2.53
C SER A 148 7.06 -0.40 -1.21
N SER A 149 7.95 -1.39 -1.27
CA SER A 149 8.67 -1.91 -0.09
C SER A 149 9.60 -0.88 0.55
N GLY A 150 10.33 -0.09 -0.25
CA GLY A 150 11.20 0.98 0.27
C GLY A 150 10.41 2.12 0.91
N LYS A 151 9.25 2.47 0.34
CA LYS A 151 8.32 3.43 0.95
C LYS A 151 7.76 2.92 2.27
N ALA A 152 7.35 1.65 2.32
CA ALA A 152 6.84 1.01 3.53
C ALA A 152 7.90 0.97 4.65
N ALA A 153 9.14 0.58 4.33
CA ALA A 153 10.24 0.55 5.29
C ALA A 153 10.53 1.94 5.90
N ARG A 154 10.53 2.99 5.07
CA ARG A 154 10.69 4.38 5.56
C ARG A 154 9.53 4.85 6.43
N TYR A 155 8.30 4.44 6.11
CA TYR A 155 7.15 4.71 6.96
C TYR A 155 7.28 3.99 8.32
N LYS A 156 7.61 2.69 8.31
CA LYS A 156 7.87 1.90 9.51
C LYS A 156 8.96 2.54 10.37
N TYR A 157 10.09 2.94 9.77
CA TYR A 157 11.17 3.63 10.48
C TYR A 157 10.68 4.90 11.19
N ARG A 158 9.92 5.77 10.52
CA ARG A 158 9.38 7.00 11.13
C ARG A 158 8.42 6.70 12.28
N MET A 159 7.60 5.67 12.16
CA MET A 159 6.66 5.26 13.20
C MET A 159 7.41 4.72 14.43
N LEU A 160 8.40 3.85 14.24
CA LEU A 160 9.21 3.30 15.33
C LEU A 160 10.07 4.38 16.00
N LYS A 161 10.60 5.34 15.23
CA LYS A 161 11.30 6.49 15.81
C LYS A 161 10.38 7.33 16.69
N ARG A 162 9.16 7.63 16.23
CA ARG A 162 8.19 8.33 17.06
C ARG A 162 7.85 7.56 18.34
N GLU A 163 7.74 6.25 18.26
CA GLU A 163 7.54 5.39 19.44
C GLU A 163 8.71 5.47 20.43
N GLU A 164 9.96 5.41 19.94
CA GLU A 164 11.16 5.61 20.76
C GLU A 164 11.15 6.98 21.46
N GLU A 165 10.83 8.05 20.74
CA GLU A 165 10.73 9.41 21.30
C GLU A 165 9.63 9.50 22.37
N ASN A 166 8.47 8.89 22.11
CA ASN A 166 7.36 8.83 23.05
C ASN A 166 7.77 8.16 24.36
N ARG A 167 8.45 7.01 24.28
CA ARG A 167 8.92 6.28 25.48
C ARG A 167 9.88 7.11 26.32
N LYS A 168 10.78 7.85 25.69
CA LYS A 168 11.69 8.78 26.40
C LYS A 168 10.91 9.88 27.13
N ILE A 169 9.89 10.44 26.49
CA ILE A 169 9.01 11.44 27.12
C ILE A 169 8.26 10.81 28.29
N ASP A 170 7.59 9.68 28.07
CA ASP A 170 6.71 9.05 29.06
C ASP A 170 7.51 8.48 30.25
N ALA A 171 8.77 8.10 30.05
CA ALA A 171 9.65 7.69 31.15
C ALA A 171 9.86 8.80 32.19
N ARG A 172 9.92 10.07 31.77
CA ARG A 172 10.12 11.23 32.66
C ARG A 172 8.83 11.96 32.98
N PHE A 173 7.97 12.19 31.99
CA PHE A 173 6.67 12.85 32.10
C PHE A 173 5.56 11.79 32.21
N ASN A 174 5.49 11.11 33.35
CA ASN A 174 4.48 10.09 33.63
C ASN A 174 3.44 10.57 34.66
N GLU A 175 2.36 9.80 34.75
CA GLU A 175 1.27 10.02 35.70
C GLU A 175 1.73 10.10 37.16
N ALA A 176 2.73 9.31 37.57
CA ALA A 176 3.22 9.31 38.94
C ALA A 176 3.90 10.64 39.31
N LEU A 177 4.77 11.16 38.44
CA LEU A 177 5.38 12.48 38.62
C LEU A 177 4.31 13.56 38.67
N ILE A 178 3.40 13.57 37.69
CA ILE A 178 2.40 14.63 37.56
C ILE A 178 1.45 14.63 38.77
N SER A 179 0.95 13.46 39.16
CA SER A 179 0.05 13.33 40.33
C SER A 179 0.71 13.70 41.65
N SER A 180 2.06 13.65 41.73
CA SER A 180 2.79 14.09 42.92
C SER A 180 2.83 15.62 43.07
N LEU A 181 2.61 16.36 41.97
CA LEU A 181 2.74 17.82 41.93
C LEU A 181 1.39 18.53 41.86
N ILE A 182 0.40 17.93 41.21
CA ILE A 182 -0.89 18.59 40.93
C ILE A 182 -2.08 17.70 41.30
N PRO A 183 -3.20 18.28 41.77
CA PRO A 183 -4.34 17.52 42.28
C PRO A 183 -5.32 17.08 41.16
N LEU A 184 -4.81 16.72 39.97
CA LEU A 184 -5.65 16.19 38.88
C LEU A 184 -5.77 14.67 38.99
N LYS A 185 -6.93 14.12 38.62
CA LYS A 185 -7.20 12.67 38.61
C LYS A 185 -8.10 12.29 37.45
N GLY A 186 -8.06 11.01 37.07
CA GLY A 186 -8.94 10.44 36.04
C GLY A 186 -8.87 11.23 34.72
N ASP A 187 -10.03 11.48 34.13
CA ASP A 187 -10.14 12.12 32.81
C ASP A 187 -9.50 13.52 32.75
N GLU A 188 -9.52 14.29 33.85
CA GLU A 188 -8.86 15.60 33.88
C GLU A 188 -7.34 15.48 33.76
N LEU A 189 -6.76 14.46 34.41
CA LEU A 189 -5.33 14.19 34.34
C LEU A 189 -4.93 13.70 32.94
N THR A 190 -5.72 12.81 32.35
CA THR A 190 -5.50 12.35 30.97
C THR A 190 -5.58 13.51 29.98
N ALA A 191 -6.56 14.41 30.14
CA ALA A 191 -6.70 15.60 29.30
C ALA A 191 -5.51 16.56 29.46
N PHE A 192 -5.03 16.76 30.69
CA PHE A 192 -3.83 17.55 30.97
C PHE A 192 -2.59 16.97 30.29
N ILE A 193 -2.33 15.66 30.46
CA ILE A 193 -1.20 14.96 29.85
C ILE A 193 -1.24 15.11 28.33
N ALA A 194 -2.42 14.93 27.71
CA ALA A 194 -2.57 15.07 26.26
C ALA A 194 -2.33 16.50 25.77
N ALA A 195 -2.78 17.51 26.52
CA ALA A 195 -2.69 18.92 26.12
C ALA A 195 -1.32 19.56 26.40
N TYR A 196 -0.61 19.11 27.44
CA TYR A 196 0.64 19.70 27.93
C TYR A 196 1.82 18.72 27.83
N ARG A 197 1.78 17.79 26.87
CA ARG A 197 2.89 16.87 26.63
C ARG A 197 4.12 17.64 26.12
N PRO A 198 5.27 17.57 26.82
CA PRO A 198 6.47 18.28 26.39
C PRO A 198 7.08 17.65 25.14
N LYS A 199 7.87 18.44 24.40
CA LYS A 199 8.65 17.94 23.27
C LYS A 199 9.89 17.20 23.77
N LEU A 200 10.35 16.21 23.01
CA LEU A 200 11.56 15.44 23.32
C LEU A 200 12.78 16.32 23.63
N ASN A 201 13.02 17.35 22.82
CA ASN A 201 14.15 18.27 23.03
C ASN A 201 14.16 18.95 24.40
N PHE A 202 12.99 19.20 24.98
CA PHE A 202 12.89 19.73 26.34
C PHE A 202 13.24 18.63 27.34
N ILE A 203 12.69 17.43 27.18
CA ILE A 203 12.97 16.26 28.03
C ILE A 203 14.45 15.87 28.04
N GLU A 204 15.17 15.98 26.93
CA GLU A 204 16.58 15.61 26.87
C GLU A 204 17.52 16.68 27.47
N LYS A 205 17.06 17.93 27.59
CA LYS A 205 17.87 19.05 28.08
C LYS A 205 17.53 19.50 29.49
N SER A 206 16.33 19.18 29.97
CA SER A 206 15.86 19.58 31.29
C SER A 206 16.31 18.60 32.36
N ASP A 207 16.71 19.12 33.50
CA ASP A 207 16.83 18.34 34.72
C ASP A 207 15.45 18.08 35.36
N ASP A 208 15.44 17.41 36.51
CA ASP A 208 14.19 17.04 37.18
C ASP A 208 13.47 18.24 37.81
N GLU A 209 14.20 19.28 38.24
CA GLU A 209 13.59 20.49 38.82
C GLU A 209 12.89 21.31 37.75
N GLN A 210 13.54 21.51 36.61
CA GLN A 210 12.95 22.18 35.45
C GLN A 210 11.71 21.44 34.92
N LEU A 211 11.73 20.11 34.92
CA LEU A 211 10.56 19.33 34.52
C LEU A 211 9.40 19.49 35.52
N LYS A 212 9.68 19.51 36.83
CA LYS A 212 8.66 19.77 37.86
C LYS A 212 8.05 21.17 37.72
N LEU A 213 8.89 22.19 37.51
CA LEU A 213 8.45 23.56 37.27
C LEU A 213 7.55 23.63 36.02
N TYR A 214 7.95 22.97 34.93
CA TYR A 214 7.13 22.89 33.73
C TYR A 214 5.73 22.31 34.00
N VAL A 215 5.61 21.27 34.82
CA VAL A 215 4.31 20.68 35.18
C VAL A 215 3.45 21.69 35.95
N VAL A 216 4.02 22.37 36.94
CA VAL A 216 3.30 23.36 37.77
C VAL A 216 2.83 24.55 36.93
N ASP A 217 3.69 25.09 36.07
CA ASP A 217 3.34 26.21 35.18
C ASP A 217 2.25 25.82 34.18
N SER A 218 2.40 24.62 33.58
CA SER A 218 1.41 24.06 32.66
C SER A 218 0.05 23.88 33.33
N TYR A 219 0.03 23.48 34.60
CA TYR A 219 -1.21 23.31 35.35
C TYR A 219 -1.92 24.64 35.63
N ALA A 220 -1.18 25.70 35.97
CA ALA A 220 -1.75 27.04 36.11
C ALA A 220 -2.42 27.51 34.81
N ASP A 221 -1.79 27.24 33.67
CA ASP A 221 -2.35 27.57 32.36
C ASP A 221 -3.55 26.69 31.99
N PHE A 222 -3.54 25.40 32.37
CA PHE A 222 -4.67 24.50 32.16
C PHE A 222 -5.92 24.99 32.91
N LYS A 223 -5.78 25.40 34.18
CA LYS A 223 -6.89 25.92 34.99
C LYS A 223 -7.45 27.23 34.43
N LYS A 224 -6.60 28.18 34.02
CA LYS A 224 -7.03 29.42 33.34
C LYS A 224 -7.87 29.15 32.09
N LYS A 225 -7.54 28.10 31.32
CA LYS A 225 -8.31 27.72 30.12
C LYS A 225 -9.65 27.06 30.47
N GLN A 226 -9.70 26.23 31.51
CA GLN A 226 -10.96 25.65 31.99
C GLN A 226 -11.94 26.71 32.48
N GLU A 227 -11.46 27.77 33.13
CA GLU A 227 -12.28 28.88 33.60
C GLU A 227 -12.86 29.73 32.47
N LYS A 228 -12.11 29.92 31.38
CA LYS A 228 -12.56 30.68 30.20
C LYS A 228 -13.50 29.90 29.25
N GLY A 229 -13.54 28.57 29.39
CA GLY A 229 -14.40 27.70 28.59
C GLY A 229 -15.75 27.39 29.22
N LYS A 230 -16.02 27.90 30.43
CA LYS A 230 -17.33 27.92 31.08
C LYS A 230 -18.02 29.26 30.84
#